data_AF-A0A3N9V1N3-F1
#
_entry.id   AF-A0A3N9V1N3-F1
#
_cell.length_a   1.000
_cell.length_b   1.000
_cell.length_c   1.000
_cell.angle_alpha   90.00
_cell.angle_beta   90.00
_cell.angle_gamma   90.00
#
_symmetry.space_group_name_H-M   'P 1'
#
loop_
_entity.id
_entity.type
_entity.pdbx_description
1 polymer ?
#
loop_
_entity_poly.entity_id
_entity_poly.type
_entity_poly.pdbx_seq_one_letter_code
_entity_poly.pdbx_strand_id
1 'polypeptide(L)'
;MEYEILNNVKHVLNDWNPPGEYASKIHDLNEYETEANDILFYIDFKTTSKKTLEVKKINKLVKDVLKQAFNINLTNEECREPAEKIYQILYEKSL
;
A
#
# COMPACT_ATOMS: atom_id res chain seq x y z
N MET A 1 2.76 -4.76 -16.92
CA MET A 1 1.73 -3.87 -16.37
C MET A 1 1.52 -4.17 -14.89
N GLU A 2 1.18 -5.41 -14.50
CA GLU A 2 1.06 -5.78 -13.07
C GLU A 2 2.38 -5.64 -12.28
N TYR A 3 3.52 -6.03 -12.87
CA TYR A 3 4.84 -5.90 -12.23
C TYR A 3 5.27 -4.45 -11.99
N GLU A 4 4.90 -3.53 -12.90
CA GLU A 4 5.24 -2.10 -12.78
C GLU A 4 4.40 -1.43 -11.67
N ILE A 5 3.11 -1.76 -11.60
CA ILE A 5 2.22 -1.31 -10.53
C ILE A 5 2.73 -1.81 -9.18
N LEU A 6 3.09 -3.10 -9.07
CA LEU A 6 3.66 -3.67 -7.85
C LEU A 6 4.91 -2.91 -7.41
N ASN A 7 5.87 -2.69 -8.31
CA ASN A 7 7.09 -1.97 -7.99
C ASN A 7 6.83 -0.52 -7.55
N ASN A 8 5.90 0.18 -8.21
CA ASN A 8 5.55 1.55 -7.82
C ASN A 8 4.89 1.59 -6.43
N VAL A 9 4.03 0.62 -6.09
CA VAL A 9 3.45 0.52 -4.75
C VAL A 9 4.52 0.17 -3.71
N LYS A 10 5.44 -0.77 -4.03
CA LYS A 10 6.60 -1.06 -3.17
C LYS A 10 7.41 0.21 -2.91
N HIS A 11 7.68 1.02 -3.93
CA HIS A 11 8.42 2.27 -3.75
C HIS A 11 7.71 3.24 -2.81
N VAL A 12 6.39 3.40 -2.94
CA VAL A 12 5.61 4.23 -2.00
C VAL A 12 5.79 3.75 -0.54
N LEU A 13 5.73 2.44 -0.31
CA LEU A 13 5.88 1.87 1.04
C LEU A 13 7.32 1.97 1.56
N ASN A 14 8.33 1.76 0.70
CA ASN A 14 9.74 1.90 1.07
C ASN A 14 10.10 3.34 1.41
N ASP A 15 9.68 4.30 0.59
CA ASP A 15 9.95 5.72 0.81
C ASP A 15 9.30 6.21 2.11
N TRP A 16 8.10 5.71 2.41
CA TRP A 16 7.39 6.07 3.63
C TRP A 16 7.98 5.39 4.87
N ASN A 17 8.44 4.15 4.75
CA ASN A 17 9.01 3.32 5.82
C ASN A 17 8.16 3.30 7.11
N PRO A 18 6.93 2.75 7.08
CA PRO A 18 5.99 2.85 8.21
C PRO A 18 6.49 2.29 9.57
N PRO A 19 7.31 1.21 9.64
CA PRO A 19 7.92 0.77 10.88
C PRO A 19 9.07 1.67 11.38
N GLY A 20 9.52 2.64 10.58
CA GLY A 20 10.62 3.53 10.90
C GLY A 20 11.92 2.77 11.14
N GLU A 21 12.62 3.09 12.23
CA GLU A 21 13.88 2.43 12.61
C GLU A 21 13.74 0.91 12.84
N TYR A 22 12.54 0.45 13.19
CA TYR A 22 12.27 -0.98 13.40
C TYR A 22 12.33 -1.80 12.11
N ALA A 23 12.26 -1.18 10.95
CA ALA A 23 12.40 -1.85 9.65
C ALA A 23 13.69 -2.68 9.56
N SER A 24 14.79 -2.17 10.13
CA SER A 24 16.09 -2.87 10.19
C SER A 24 16.09 -4.17 10.97
N LYS A 25 15.05 -4.42 11.80
CA LYS A 25 14.90 -5.60 12.64
C LYS A 25 13.93 -6.62 12.03
N ILE A 26 13.28 -6.30 10.91
CA ILE A 26 12.36 -7.18 10.20
C ILE A 26 13.19 -7.93 9.15
N HIS A 27 13.58 -9.16 9.47
CA HIS A 27 14.50 -9.95 8.65
C HIS A 27 13.99 -10.26 7.23
N ASP A 28 12.67 -10.26 7.06
CA ASP A 28 11.95 -10.65 5.86
C ASP A 28 11.21 -9.47 5.19
N LEU A 29 11.56 -8.22 5.53
CA LEU A 29 10.86 -7.02 5.04
C LEU A 29 10.79 -6.93 3.50
N ASN A 30 11.74 -7.54 2.78
CA ASN A 30 11.77 -7.68 1.32
C ASN A 30 11.15 -6.49 0.54
N GLU A 31 11.57 -5.27 0.88
CA GLU A 31 11.09 -4.03 0.26
C GLU A 31 9.55 -3.90 0.21
N TYR A 32 8.85 -4.39 1.23
CA TYR A 32 7.38 -4.41 1.34
C TYR A 32 6.67 -5.19 0.22
N GLU A 33 7.32 -6.17 -0.41
CA GLU A 33 6.74 -6.92 -1.52
C GLU A 33 5.46 -7.67 -1.11
N THR A 34 5.45 -8.30 0.06
CA THR A 34 4.27 -9.01 0.58
C THR A 34 3.11 -8.04 0.79
N GLU A 35 3.36 -6.91 1.45
CA GLU A 35 2.32 -5.93 1.78
C GLU A 35 1.77 -5.24 0.52
N ALA A 36 2.64 -4.94 -0.44
CA ALA A 36 2.22 -4.37 -1.71
C ALA A 36 1.31 -5.33 -2.48
N ASN A 37 1.64 -6.62 -2.53
CA ASN A 37 0.79 -7.63 -3.13
C ASN A 37 -0.58 -7.74 -2.43
N ASP A 38 -0.61 -7.77 -1.10
CA ASP A 38 -1.85 -7.85 -0.34
C ASP A 38 -2.76 -6.63 -0.57
N ILE A 39 -2.18 -5.43 -0.56
CA ILE A 39 -2.93 -4.19 -0.87
C ILE A 39 -3.55 -4.27 -2.27
N LEU A 40 -2.76 -4.64 -3.28
CA LEU A 40 -3.23 -4.74 -4.66
C LEU A 40 -4.31 -5.82 -4.81
N PHE A 41 -4.10 -6.99 -4.21
CA PHE A 41 -5.06 -8.08 -4.21
C PHE A 41 -6.40 -7.65 -3.59
N TYR A 42 -6.39 -7.00 -2.42
CA TYR A 42 -7.62 -6.55 -1.77
C TYR A 42 -8.33 -5.43 -2.53
N ILE A 43 -7.59 -4.56 -3.22
CA ILE A 43 -8.17 -3.55 -4.10
C ILE A 43 -8.87 -4.25 -5.26
N ASP A 44 -8.17 -5.13 -6.00
CA ASP A 44 -8.72 -5.83 -7.16
C ASP A 44 -9.97 -6.66 -6.80
N PHE A 45 -9.90 -7.40 -5.69
CA PHE A 45 -11.03 -8.16 -5.14
C PHE A 45 -12.26 -7.27 -4.84
N LYS A 46 -12.05 -6.04 -4.40
CA LYS A 46 -13.13 -5.07 -4.13
C LYS A 46 -13.60 -4.33 -5.39
N THR A 47 -12.85 -4.36 -6.48
CA THR A 47 -13.14 -3.64 -7.73
C THR A 47 -13.60 -4.52 -8.88
N THR A 48 -14.02 -5.76 -8.60
CA THR A 48 -14.56 -6.79 -9.53
C THR A 48 -15.61 -6.31 -10.55
N SER A 49 -16.14 -5.08 -10.43
CA SER A 49 -17.09 -4.43 -11.32
C SER A 49 -16.56 -3.19 -12.07
N LYS A 50 -15.23 -3.06 -12.27
CA LYS A 50 -14.56 -1.92 -12.93
C LYS A 50 -14.76 -0.55 -12.24
N LYS A 51 -15.19 -0.55 -10.98
CA LYS A 51 -15.37 0.68 -10.21
C LYS A 51 -14.07 1.06 -9.54
N THR A 52 -13.63 2.29 -9.74
CA THR A 52 -12.52 2.89 -8.99
C THR A 52 -12.81 2.87 -7.49
N LEU A 53 -11.83 2.44 -6.70
CA LEU A 53 -11.95 2.44 -5.25
C LEU A 53 -11.64 3.84 -4.71
N GLU A 54 -12.50 4.37 -3.83
CA GLU A 54 -12.25 5.67 -3.17
C GLU A 54 -10.95 5.64 -2.35
N VAL A 55 -10.18 6.73 -2.37
CA VAL A 55 -8.94 6.89 -1.58
C VAL A 55 -9.13 6.53 -0.11
N LYS A 56 -10.27 6.90 0.51
CA LYS A 56 -10.56 6.56 1.91
C LYS A 56 -10.60 5.04 2.17
N LYS A 57 -11.00 4.24 1.19
CA LYS A 57 -11.02 2.77 1.31
C LYS A 57 -9.62 2.20 1.10
N ILE A 58 -8.83 2.76 0.20
CA ILE A 58 -7.41 2.42 0.03
C ILE A 58 -6.63 2.73 1.30
N ASN A 59 -6.84 3.91 1.91
CA ASN A 59 -6.25 4.30 3.18
C ASN A 59 -6.51 3.29 4.29
N LYS A 60 -7.77 2.85 4.43
CA LYS A 60 -8.12 1.80 5.39
C LYS A 60 -7.42 0.48 5.08
N LEU A 61 -7.35 0.06 3.82
CA LEU A 61 -6.67 -1.17 3.42
C LEU A 61 -5.18 -1.13 3.74
N VAL A 62 -4.48 -0.05 3.37
CA VAL A 62 -3.05 0.16 3.66
C VAL A 62 -2.81 0.06 5.18
N LYS A 63 -3.64 0.74 5.97
CA LYS A 63 -3.58 0.68 7.44
C LYS A 63 -3.77 -0.74 7.97
N ASP A 64 -4.78 -1.45 7.48
CA ASP A 64 -5.13 -2.79 7.97
C ASP A 64 -4.03 -3.81 7.61
N VAL A 65 -3.48 -3.77 6.38
CA VAL A 65 -2.37 -4.64 5.93
C VAL A 65 -1.12 -4.39 6.75
N LEU A 66 -0.69 -3.13 6.90
CA LEU A 66 0.54 -2.81 7.64
C LEU A 66 0.43 -3.11 9.14
N LYS A 67 -0.77 -2.94 9.71
CA LYS A 67 -1.04 -3.39 11.08
C LYS A 67 -0.89 -4.90 11.22
N GLN A 68 -1.36 -5.68 10.25
CA GLN A 68 -1.23 -7.14 10.29
C GLN A 68 0.22 -7.59 10.09
N ALA A 69 0.94 -6.98 9.15
CA ALA A 69 2.33 -7.32 8.84
C ALA A 69 3.30 -6.97 9.98
N PHE A 70 3.15 -5.78 10.56
CA PHE A 70 4.18 -5.22 11.45
C PHE A 70 3.69 -5.00 12.89
N ASN A 71 2.42 -5.29 13.19
CA ASN A 71 1.80 -5.01 14.48
C ASN A 71 1.93 -3.53 14.91
N ILE A 72 1.94 -2.62 13.93
CA ILE A 72 1.99 -1.16 14.16
C ILE A 72 0.58 -0.55 14.14
N ASN A 73 0.40 0.56 14.86
CA ASN A 73 -0.90 1.21 14.97
C ASN A 73 -0.88 2.59 14.32
N LEU A 74 -1.13 2.63 13.01
CA LEU A 74 -1.15 3.85 12.21
C LEU A 74 -2.49 4.58 12.31
N THR A 75 -2.46 5.90 12.27
CA THR A 75 -3.65 6.75 12.12
C THR A 75 -4.08 6.84 10.65
N ASN A 76 -5.32 7.28 10.41
CA ASN A 76 -5.78 7.49 9.03
C ASN A 76 -5.04 8.66 8.36
N GLU A 77 -4.57 9.63 9.14
CA GLU A 77 -3.80 10.77 8.63
C GLU A 77 -2.42 10.32 8.13
N GLU A 78 -1.73 9.47 8.90
CA GLU A 78 -0.45 8.88 8.49
C GLU A 78 -0.57 8.06 7.21
N CYS A 79 -1.69 7.36 7.02
CA CYS A 79 -1.95 6.59 5.80
C CYS A 79 -2.47 7.44 4.61
N ARG A 80 -2.71 8.75 4.77
CA ARG A 80 -3.38 9.55 3.72
C ARG A 80 -2.55 9.65 2.47
N GLU A 81 -1.35 10.21 2.58
CA GLU A 81 -0.45 10.42 1.44
C GLU A 81 -0.09 9.12 0.70
N PRO A 82 0.33 8.01 1.35
CA PRO A 82 0.61 6.77 0.65
C PRO A 82 -0.63 6.20 -0.06
N ALA A 83 -1.83 6.35 0.51
CA ALA A 83 -3.06 5.91 -0.14
C ALA A 83 -3.42 6.74 -1.39
N GLU A 84 -3.15 8.05 -1.36
CA GLU A 84 -3.31 8.93 -2.53
C GLU A 84 -2.33 8.56 -3.64
N LYS A 85 -1.05 8.32 -3.31
CA LYS A 85 -0.05 7.85 -4.28
C LYS A 85 -0.42 6.51 -4.90
N ILE A 86 -0.88 5.55 -4.10
CA ILE A 86 -1.35 4.24 -4.60
C ILE A 86 -2.58 4.42 -5.49
N TYR A 87 -3.53 5.28 -5.12
CA TYR A 87 -4.68 5.60 -5.96
C TYR A 87 -4.25 6.15 -7.34
N GLN A 88 -3.29 7.08 -7.35
CA GLN A 88 -2.75 7.65 -8.59
C GLN A 88 -2.11 6.57 -9.46
N ILE A 89 -1.22 5.74 -8.89
CA ILE A 89 -0.60 4.61 -9.61
C ILE A 89 -1.64 3.71 -10.28
N LEU A 90 -2.76 3.45 -9.62
CA LEU A 90 -3.78 2.51 -10.08
C LEU A 90 -4.74 3.09 -11.11
N TYR A 91 -5.11 4.36 -10.99
CA TYR A 91 -6.23 4.92 -11.73
C TYR A 91 -5.89 6.16 -12.54
N GLU A 92 -4.80 6.83 -12.24
CA GLU A 92 -4.29 8.00 -12.92
C GLU A 92 -2.94 7.63 -13.53
N LYS A 93 -2.96 6.91 -14.66
CA LYS A 93 -1.73 6.60 -15.40
C LYS A 93 -0.84 7.85 -15.46
N SER A 94 0.42 7.70 -15.04
CA SER A 94 1.49 8.66 -15.30
C SER A 94 1.38 9.15 -16.75
N LEU A 95 1.15 10.45 -16.92
CA LEU A 95 1.19 11.16 -18.20
C LEU A 95 2.50 10.88 -18.94
#